data_AF-A0A380ZUR2-F1
#
_entry.id   AF-A0A380ZUR2-F1
#
_cell.length_a   1.000
_cell.length_b   1.000
_cell.length_c   1.000
_cell.angle_alpha   90.00
_cell.angle_beta   90.00
_cell.angle_gamma   90.00
#
_symmetry.space_group_name_H-M   'P 1'
#
loop_
_entity.id
_entity.type
_entity.pdbx_description
1 polymer ?
#
loop_
_entity_poly.entity_id
_entity_poly.type
_entity_poly.pdbx_seq_one_letter_code
_entity_poly.pdbx_strand_id
1 'polypeptide(L)'
;MKKILLSGMVVLGSLLSAQQLISFETNQGYTTGNVGGQNGWISAIFPGSITNPNHTSTSQTTNVVTTEQFVDGNQSLKIPKDPNIAQNTLIGVSYPLAAPLDATDFTISFDVRITEQHNNSSDHVMQAVNTAGSPIPQGFIIDFAYDGNIKVLDLAGGTPSWATLDTWTVNTWYRVKVVGTASNIQYFINDTLAYTGGHLSATPTILNRVDFLRDNYEGDGYIDRIAINNEAALSVKETVGNDTAIAIYPNPTTDMLYISSDEKVSGVVIFDMTGRRMNADLKENQVNVNHLEKGNYIITVSTKKGKVSKKFIKK
;
A
#
# COMPACT_ATOMS: atom_id res chain seq x y z
N MET A 1 29.51 -0.05 52.28
CA MET A 1 28.19 -0.47 51.76
C MET A 1 27.89 0.33 50.50
N LYS A 2 27.57 -0.39 49.42
CA LYS A 2 27.32 0.08 48.05
C LYS A 2 26.10 1.01 47.98
N LYS A 3 26.13 2.02 47.09
CA LYS A 3 25.04 2.31 46.13
C LYS A 3 25.65 2.96 44.88
N ILE A 4 25.92 2.16 43.86
CA ILE A 4 26.17 2.63 42.49
C ILE A 4 24.77 2.86 41.90
N LEU A 5 24.42 4.11 41.63
CA LEU A 5 23.21 4.47 40.90
C LEU A 5 23.46 4.18 39.42
N LEU A 6 22.92 3.04 38.97
CA LEU A 6 22.87 2.66 37.56
C LEU A 6 21.71 3.45 36.92
N SER A 7 22.01 4.58 36.26
CA SER A 7 21.06 5.21 35.34
C SER A 7 20.89 4.30 34.13
N GLY A 8 19.89 3.41 34.19
CA GLY A 8 19.43 2.68 33.02
C GLY A 8 18.71 3.64 32.07
N MET A 9 19.41 4.16 31.07
CA MET A 9 18.76 4.61 29.84
C MET A 9 18.17 3.37 29.17
N VAL A 10 16.88 3.14 29.38
CA VAL A 10 16.11 2.26 28.50
C VAL A 10 15.97 3.01 27.18
N VAL A 11 16.88 2.74 26.25
CA VAL A 11 16.66 3.06 24.84
C VAL A 11 15.56 2.11 24.38
N LEU A 12 14.31 2.55 24.45
CA LEU A 12 13.21 1.97 23.68
C LEU A 12 13.46 2.33 22.21
N GLY A 13 14.41 1.62 21.60
CA GLY A 13 14.59 1.60 20.16
C GLY A 13 13.50 0.72 19.56
N SER A 14 12.27 1.23 19.47
CA SER A 14 11.35 0.70 18.48
C SER A 14 11.96 1.05 17.12
N LEU A 15 12.36 0.04 16.37
CA LEU A 15 12.70 0.16 14.95
C LEU A 15 11.53 0.87 14.27
N LEU A 16 11.65 2.19 14.08
CA LEU A 16 10.79 2.89 13.14
C LEU A 16 11.25 2.40 11.79
N SER A 17 10.52 1.46 11.20
CA SER A 17 10.71 1.13 9.80
C SER A 17 10.62 2.44 9.00
N ALA A 18 11.63 2.73 8.19
CA ALA A 18 11.70 3.99 7.48
C ALA A 18 10.46 4.16 6.60
N GLN A 19 9.65 5.18 6.90
CA GLN A 19 8.49 5.52 6.09
C GLN A 19 8.96 6.23 4.83
N GLN A 20 8.41 5.86 3.69
CA GLN A 20 8.75 6.48 2.42
C GLN A 20 7.49 6.74 1.60
N LEU A 21 7.43 7.90 0.94
CA LEU A 21 6.43 8.23 -0.05
C LEU A 21 7.15 8.66 -1.34
N ILE A 22 6.73 8.08 -2.46
CA ILE A 22 7.26 8.38 -3.80
C ILE A 22 6.08 8.74 -4.69
N SER A 23 6.02 9.99 -5.14
CA SER A 23 4.99 10.51 -6.05
C SER A 23 5.61 11.19 -7.28
N PHE A 24 6.88 10.89 -7.57
CA PHE A 24 7.59 11.36 -8.75
C PHE A 24 7.63 12.88 -8.94
N GLU A 25 7.52 13.65 -7.85
CA GLU A 25 7.43 15.11 -7.92
C GLU A 25 8.81 15.78 -8.00
N THR A 26 8.84 16.99 -8.58
CA THR A 26 10.10 17.77 -8.70
C THR A 26 10.69 18.12 -7.33
N ASN A 27 9.88 18.35 -6.31
CA ASN A 27 10.35 18.58 -4.94
C ASN A 27 10.93 17.31 -4.27
N GLN A 28 10.67 16.11 -4.83
CA GLN A 28 11.30 14.84 -4.47
C GLN A 28 12.52 14.54 -5.36
N GLY A 29 12.92 15.46 -6.25
CA GLY A 29 14.11 15.33 -7.10
C GLY A 29 13.87 14.63 -8.43
N TYR A 30 12.62 14.46 -8.86
CA TYR A 30 12.29 13.87 -10.15
C TYR A 30 12.15 14.92 -11.26
N THR A 31 12.49 14.52 -12.48
CA THR A 31 12.28 15.30 -13.70
C THR A 31 11.60 14.45 -14.77
N THR A 32 10.76 15.07 -15.60
CA THR A 32 10.09 14.38 -16.71
C THR A 32 11.11 13.77 -17.68
N GLY A 33 10.81 12.58 -18.20
CA GLY A 33 11.71 11.80 -19.06
C GLY A 33 12.17 10.52 -18.39
N ASN A 34 13.24 9.90 -18.89
CA ASN A 34 13.70 8.58 -18.44
C ASN A 34 13.82 8.50 -16.92
N VAL A 35 13.11 7.54 -16.31
CA VAL A 35 13.12 7.31 -14.86
C VAL A 35 14.39 6.56 -14.42
N GLY A 36 15.01 5.79 -15.32
CA GLY A 36 16.21 5.03 -15.02
C GLY A 36 17.36 5.95 -14.56
N GLY A 37 17.88 5.69 -13.37
CA GLY A 37 18.94 6.48 -12.73
C GLY A 37 18.44 7.63 -11.84
N GLN A 38 17.16 7.99 -11.91
CA GLN A 38 16.58 8.98 -11.00
C GLN A 38 16.30 8.34 -9.65
N ASN A 39 16.87 8.89 -8.58
CA ASN A 39 16.58 8.50 -7.19
C ASN A 39 16.66 6.99 -6.89
N GLY A 40 17.50 6.24 -7.62
CA GLY A 40 17.68 4.79 -7.44
C GLY A 40 16.77 3.89 -8.28
N TRP A 41 15.87 4.45 -9.08
CA TRP A 41 15.06 3.67 -10.01
C TRP A 41 15.92 3.04 -11.10
N ILE A 42 15.67 1.75 -11.34
CA ILE A 42 16.28 0.99 -12.44
C ILE A 42 15.17 0.74 -13.46
N SER A 43 15.38 1.15 -14.69
CA SER A 43 14.49 0.84 -15.81
C SER A 43 15.14 -0.24 -16.66
N ALA A 44 14.48 -1.40 -16.80
CA ALA A 44 15.10 -2.57 -17.42
C ALA A 44 14.09 -3.54 -18.05
N ILE A 45 14.64 -4.43 -18.88
CA ILE A 45 13.96 -5.62 -19.40
C ILE A 45 14.13 -6.75 -18.37
N PHE A 46 13.06 -7.53 -18.15
CA PHE A 46 13.01 -8.61 -17.18
C PHE A 46 12.58 -9.94 -17.83
N PRO A 47 13.44 -10.60 -18.65
CA PRO A 47 13.05 -11.81 -19.37
C PRO A 47 12.52 -12.91 -18.44
N GLY A 48 11.52 -13.70 -18.82
CA GLY A 48 10.98 -14.77 -17.97
C GLY A 48 9.48 -14.66 -17.79
N SER A 49 8.96 -15.25 -16.71
CA SER A 49 7.53 -15.17 -16.36
C SER A 49 7.30 -14.18 -15.23
N ILE A 50 6.06 -13.74 -15.05
CA ILE A 50 5.65 -12.87 -13.94
C ILE A 50 5.97 -13.45 -12.55
N THR A 51 6.02 -14.78 -12.43
CA THR A 51 6.35 -15.50 -11.19
C THR A 51 7.84 -15.79 -11.02
N ASN A 52 8.65 -15.63 -12.07
CA ASN A 52 10.09 -15.81 -12.00
C ASN A 52 10.80 -14.93 -13.05
N PRO A 53 10.70 -13.60 -12.91
CA PRO A 53 11.39 -12.70 -13.83
C PRO A 53 12.91 -12.83 -13.64
N ASN A 54 13.64 -12.90 -14.74
CA ASN A 54 15.08 -12.80 -14.75
C ASN A 54 15.47 -11.32 -14.61
N HIS A 55 16.19 -10.99 -13.56
CA HIS A 55 16.54 -9.63 -13.20
C HIS A 55 17.91 -9.18 -13.73
N THR A 56 18.45 -9.86 -14.75
CA THR A 56 19.70 -9.44 -15.39
C THR A 56 19.48 -8.18 -16.25
N SER A 57 20.25 -7.14 -15.95
CA SER A 57 20.03 -5.75 -16.33
C SER A 57 20.32 -5.41 -17.79
N THR A 58 19.37 -5.65 -18.69
CA THR A 58 19.33 -4.89 -19.95
C THR A 58 18.60 -3.57 -19.67
N SER A 59 19.35 -2.48 -19.56
CA SER A 59 18.80 -1.14 -19.34
C SER A 59 17.90 -0.73 -20.50
N GLN A 60 16.76 -0.11 -20.20
CA GLN A 60 15.86 0.51 -21.18
C GLN A 60 15.50 1.92 -20.73
N THR A 61 15.22 2.81 -21.68
CA THR A 61 15.00 4.24 -21.40
C THR A 61 13.56 4.71 -21.63
N THR A 62 12.68 3.79 -22.01
CA THR A 62 11.28 4.08 -22.36
C THR A 62 10.37 4.27 -21.16
N ASN A 63 10.73 3.80 -19.98
CA ASN A 63 9.99 4.12 -18.75
C ASN A 63 10.34 5.52 -18.28
N VAL A 64 9.33 6.33 -18.01
CA VAL A 64 9.50 7.78 -17.81
C VAL A 64 8.71 8.29 -16.63
N VAL A 65 9.20 9.37 -16.03
CA VAL A 65 8.37 10.30 -15.28
C VAL A 65 7.61 11.18 -16.29
N THR A 66 6.31 11.32 -16.13
CA THR A 66 5.44 12.04 -17.09
C THR A 66 4.40 12.90 -16.38
N THR A 67 3.84 13.88 -17.09
CA THR A 67 2.71 14.72 -16.66
C THR A 67 1.39 14.31 -17.33
N GLU A 68 1.35 13.17 -18.04
CA GLU A 68 0.18 12.72 -18.80
C GLU A 68 -0.99 12.30 -17.91
N GLN A 69 -0.71 11.54 -16.85
CA GLN A 69 -1.68 11.01 -15.89
C GLN A 69 -1.02 11.01 -14.51
N PHE A 70 -1.75 11.35 -13.46
CA PHE A 70 -1.28 11.33 -12.07
C PHE A 70 -2.49 11.35 -11.13
N VAL A 71 -2.31 10.96 -9.87
CA VAL A 71 -3.36 10.99 -8.84
C VAL A 71 -3.22 12.20 -7.93
N ASP A 72 -1.99 12.51 -7.54
CA ASP A 72 -1.65 13.66 -6.71
C ASP A 72 -0.48 14.42 -7.34
N GLY A 73 -0.34 15.70 -7.01
CA GLY A 73 0.72 16.53 -7.59
C GLY A 73 0.56 16.78 -9.09
N ASN A 74 1.64 16.62 -9.86
CA ASN A 74 1.72 16.94 -11.28
C ASN A 74 2.38 15.86 -12.13
N GLN A 75 2.99 14.83 -11.53
CA GLN A 75 3.79 13.83 -12.24
C GLN A 75 3.55 12.42 -11.71
N SER A 76 3.73 11.42 -12.58
CA SER A 76 3.72 10.00 -12.19
C SER A 76 4.76 9.22 -12.97
N LEU A 77 4.98 7.96 -12.57
CA LEU A 77 5.68 7.00 -13.41
C LEU A 77 4.74 6.53 -14.53
N LYS A 78 5.31 6.36 -15.73
CA LYS A 78 4.74 5.67 -16.88
C LYS A 78 5.67 4.56 -17.35
N ILE A 79 5.09 3.38 -17.57
CA ILE A 79 5.70 2.21 -18.18
C ILE A 79 4.97 1.99 -19.51
N PRO A 80 5.44 2.60 -20.61
CA PRO A 80 4.79 2.49 -21.90
C PRO A 80 5.13 1.18 -22.59
N LYS A 81 4.39 0.85 -23.66
CA LYS A 81 4.86 -0.08 -24.67
C LYS A 81 6.16 0.42 -25.32
N ASP A 82 7.14 -0.46 -25.45
CA ASP A 82 8.36 -0.21 -26.21
C ASP A 82 8.26 -0.87 -27.60
N PRO A 83 8.25 -0.12 -28.71
CA PRO A 83 8.11 -0.69 -30.05
C PRO A 83 9.31 -1.55 -30.49
N ASN A 84 10.43 -1.50 -29.76
CA ASN A 84 11.66 -2.22 -30.09
C ASN A 84 11.83 -3.52 -29.29
N ILE A 85 10.90 -3.83 -28.40
CA ILE A 85 10.95 -5.02 -27.54
C ILE A 85 9.84 -6.00 -27.97
N ALA A 86 10.11 -7.30 -27.88
CA ALA A 86 9.11 -8.32 -28.23
C ALA A 86 7.93 -8.31 -27.23
N GLN A 87 6.71 -8.50 -27.73
CA GLN A 87 5.47 -8.37 -26.94
C GLN A 87 5.43 -9.22 -25.66
N ASN A 88 5.97 -10.43 -25.71
CA ASN A 88 5.99 -11.37 -24.58
C ASN A 88 7.11 -11.12 -23.56
N THR A 89 7.89 -10.04 -23.74
CA THR A 89 9.00 -9.72 -22.84
C THR A 89 8.50 -8.81 -21.73
N LEU A 90 8.83 -9.14 -20.47
CA LEU A 90 8.51 -8.22 -19.38
C LEU A 90 9.45 -7.01 -19.42
N ILE A 91 8.85 -5.84 -19.26
CA ILE A 91 9.51 -4.55 -19.18
C ILE A 91 9.02 -3.83 -17.93
N GLY A 92 9.84 -2.97 -17.36
CA GLY A 92 9.38 -2.11 -16.29
C GLY A 92 10.49 -1.48 -15.50
N VAL A 93 10.19 -1.24 -14.24
CA VAL A 93 11.11 -0.61 -13.31
C VAL A 93 11.25 -1.40 -12.02
N SER A 94 12.40 -1.25 -11.38
CA SER A 94 12.65 -1.76 -10.04
C SER A 94 13.23 -0.67 -9.15
N TYR A 95 12.90 -0.74 -7.87
CA TYR A 95 13.33 0.19 -6.86
C TYR A 95 13.94 -0.55 -5.67
N PRO A 96 15.26 -0.44 -5.45
CA PRO A 96 15.89 -0.93 -4.23
C PRO A 96 15.34 -0.18 -3.02
N LEU A 97 14.86 -0.92 -2.03
CA LEU A 97 14.33 -0.33 -0.81
C LEU A 97 15.48 0.25 0.01
N ALA A 98 15.35 1.51 0.45
CA ALA A 98 16.36 2.18 1.26
C ALA A 98 16.63 1.45 2.59
N ALA A 99 15.58 0.84 3.15
CA ALA A 99 15.66 -0.10 4.26
C ALA A 99 14.90 -1.38 3.88
N PRO A 100 15.49 -2.58 4.05
CA PRO A 100 14.77 -3.81 3.82
C PRO A 100 13.56 -3.96 4.75
N LEU A 101 12.51 -4.62 4.26
CA LEU A 101 11.27 -4.86 4.98
C LEU A 101 11.22 -6.30 5.47
N ASP A 102 10.70 -6.52 6.67
CA ASP A 102 10.32 -7.85 7.12
C ASP A 102 8.99 -8.21 6.46
N ALA A 103 8.93 -9.34 5.72
CA ALA A 103 7.68 -9.80 5.10
C ALA A 103 6.54 -10.04 6.12
N THR A 104 6.86 -10.15 7.41
CA THR A 104 5.89 -10.33 8.50
C THR A 104 5.42 -9.04 9.16
N ASP A 105 6.00 -7.89 8.81
CA ASP A 105 5.63 -6.58 9.34
C ASP A 105 5.98 -5.48 8.32
N PHE A 106 5.08 -5.30 7.34
CA PHE A 106 5.23 -4.24 6.37
C PHE A 106 3.89 -3.73 5.86
N THR A 107 3.90 -2.51 5.36
CA THR A 107 2.82 -1.96 4.52
C THR A 107 3.42 -1.37 3.25
N ILE A 108 2.91 -1.76 2.09
CA ILE A 108 3.22 -1.10 0.82
C ILE A 108 1.91 -0.76 0.12
N SER A 109 1.78 0.46 -0.36
CA SER A 109 0.63 0.91 -1.15
C SER A 109 1.07 1.73 -2.35
N PHE A 110 0.25 1.76 -3.40
CA PHE A 110 0.50 2.49 -4.63
C PHE A 110 -0.80 2.69 -5.38
N ASP A 111 -0.86 3.71 -6.24
CA ASP A 111 -1.93 3.87 -7.22
C ASP A 111 -1.48 3.34 -8.57
N VAL A 112 -2.38 2.65 -9.27
CA VAL A 112 -2.12 2.11 -10.59
C VAL A 112 -3.27 2.41 -11.54
N ARG A 113 -2.91 2.73 -12.79
CA ARG A 113 -3.84 2.92 -13.91
C ARG A 113 -3.27 2.25 -15.15
N ILE A 114 -4.11 1.49 -15.85
CA ILE A 114 -3.75 0.76 -17.07
C ILE A 114 -4.66 1.24 -18.20
N THR A 115 -4.10 1.57 -19.37
CA THR A 115 -4.87 2.22 -20.45
C THR A 115 -5.54 1.27 -21.42
N GLU A 116 -5.10 0.01 -21.48
CA GLU A 116 -5.62 -1.00 -22.39
C GLU A 116 -5.67 -2.37 -21.72
N GLN A 117 -6.67 -3.16 -22.09
CA GLN A 117 -6.79 -4.57 -21.76
C GLN A 117 -6.81 -5.33 -23.08
N HIS A 118 -5.71 -5.97 -23.42
CA HIS A 118 -5.60 -6.70 -24.66
C HIS A 118 -6.08 -8.15 -24.49
N ASN A 119 -6.84 -8.65 -25.47
CA ASN A 119 -7.66 -9.87 -25.35
C ASN A 119 -6.88 -11.16 -25.07
N ASN A 120 -5.58 -11.20 -25.37
CA ASN A 120 -4.76 -12.41 -25.31
C ASN A 120 -3.55 -12.30 -24.37
N SER A 121 -3.21 -11.09 -23.89
CA SER A 121 -2.05 -10.80 -23.05
C SER A 121 -2.04 -9.31 -22.74
N SER A 122 -1.90 -8.93 -21.47
CA SER A 122 -1.69 -7.57 -20.97
C SER A 122 -1.55 -7.66 -19.45
N ASP A 123 -0.50 -8.31 -18.97
CA ASP A 123 -0.30 -8.49 -17.54
C ASP A 123 0.52 -7.32 -16.97
N HIS A 124 0.02 -6.70 -15.91
CA HIS A 124 0.68 -5.61 -15.19
C HIS A 124 0.89 -6.00 -13.74
N VAL A 125 2.15 -6.16 -13.37
CA VAL A 125 2.55 -6.85 -12.16
C VAL A 125 3.28 -5.92 -11.21
N MET A 126 2.92 -6.00 -9.94
CA MET A 126 3.66 -5.42 -8.84
C MET A 126 4.13 -6.52 -7.90
N GLN A 127 5.41 -6.51 -7.55
CA GLN A 127 5.98 -7.51 -6.64
C GLN A 127 6.98 -6.87 -5.68
N ALA A 128 7.11 -7.47 -4.50
CA ALA A 128 8.21 -7.20 -3.59
C ALA A 128 9.04 -8.47 -3.42
N VAL A 129 10.37 -8.33 -3.44
CA VAL A 129 11.28 -9.48 -3.55
C VAL A 129 12.51 -9.38 -2.66
N ASN A 130 13.18 -10.51 -2.46
CA ASN A 130 14.52 -10.60 -1.89
C ASN A 130 15.55 -10.93 -2.96
N THR A 131 16.36 -9.95 -3.36
CA THR A 131 17.35 -10.15 -4.43
C THR A 131 18.52 -11.07 -4.09
N ALA A 132 18.68 -11.49 -2.83
CA ALA A 132 19.78 -12.33 -2.39
C ALA A 132 19.54 -13.85 -2.61
N GLY A 133 18.30 -14.28 -2.87
CA GLY A 133 18.00 -15.70 -3.08
C GLY A 133 18.04 -16.13 -4.55
N SER A 134 18.14 -17.44 -4.79
CA SER A 134 18.10 -18.06 -6.12
C SER A 134 17.18 -19.29 -6.10
N PRO A 135 16.03 -19.28 -6.82
CA PRO A 135 15.44 -18.13 -7.51
C PRO A 135 15.12 -16.99 -6.53
N ILE A 136 14.91 -15.76 -7.04
CA ILE A 136 14.60 -14.59 -6.21
C ILE A 136 13.29 -14.84 -5.43
N PRO A 137 13.32 -14.89 -4.09
CA PRO A 137 12.12 -15.09 -3.29
C PRO A 137 11.19 -13.88 -3.41
N GLN A 138 9.91 -14.13 -3.63
CA GLN A 138 8.86 -13.12 -3.66
C GLN A 138 8.16 -13.06 -2.30
N GLY A 139 7.91 -11.85 -1.80
CA GLY A 139 7.03 -11.63 -0.66
C GLY A 139 5.56 -11.68 -1.07
N PHE A 140 5.24 -10.96 -2.15
CA PHE A 140 3.93 -10.99 -2.78
C PHE A 140 4.05 -10.68 -4.27
N ILE A 141 3.02 -11.04 -5.02
CA ILE A 141 2.81 -10.64 -6.41
C ILE A 141 1.35 -10.21 -6.53
N ILE A 142 1.10 -9.08 -7.18
CA ILE A 142 -0.22 -8.63 -7.62
C ILE A 142 -0.17 -8.49 -9.12
N ASP A 143 -1.14 -9.06 -9.80
CA ASP A 143 -1.27 -9.05 -11.25
C ASP A 143 -2.62 -8.45 -11.66
N PHE A 144 -2.58 -7.35 -12.40
CA PHE A 144 -3.72 -6.86 -13.16
C PHE A 144 -3.72 -7.61 -14.49
N ALA A 145 -4.39 -8.75 -14.49
CA ALA A 145 -4.28 -9.74 -15.54
C ALA A 145 -5.09 -9.35 -16.78
N TYR A 146 -4.67 -9.83 -17.95
CA TYR A 146 -5.33 -9.60 -19.25
C TYR A 146 -6.82 -9.98 -19.28
N ASP A 147 -7.26 -10.87 -18.40
CA ASP A 147 -8.66 -11.33 -18.31
C ASP A 147 -9.56 -10.41 -17.48
N GLY A 148 -9.06 -9.24 -17.05
CA GLY A 148 -9.82 -8.21 -16.35
C GLY A 148 -9.89 -8.44 -14.84
N ASN A 149 -9.19 -9.44 -14.31
CA ASN A 149 -9.11 -9.70 -12.88
C ASN A 149 -7.84 -9.13 -12.27
N ILE A 150 -7.95 -8.65 -11.04
CA ILE A 150 -6.81 -8.39 -10.16
C ILE A 150 -6.55 -9.68 -9.38
N LYS A 151 -5.36 -10.24 -9.52
CA LYS A 151 -4.99 -11.53 -8.93
C LYS A 151 -3.77 -11.40 -8.02
N VAL A 152 -3.64 -12.33 -7.08
CA VAL A 152 -2.42 -12.52 -6.28
C VAL A 152 -2.01 -13.97 -6.28
N LEU A 153 -0.71 -14.20 -6.10
CA LEU A 153 -0.22 -15.53 -5.79
C LEU A 153 -0.37 -15.79 -4.28
N ASP A 154 -0.92 -16.95 -3.93
CA ASP A 154 -1.19 -17.37 -2.55
C ASP A 154 -0.59 -18.76 -2.29
N LEU A 155 0.02 -18.95 -1.11
CA LEU A 155 0.59 -20.21 -0.63
C LEU A 155 -0.16 -20.81 0.58
N ALA A 156 -1.33 -20.30 0.98
CA ALA A 156 -2.06 -20.81 2.13
C ALA A 156 -2.35 -22.33 2.09
N GLY A 157 -2.40 -22.93 0.89
CA GLY A 157 -2.56 -24.37 0.67
C GLY A 157 -1.27 -25.18 0.47
N GLY A 158 -0.09 -24.59 0.70
CA GLY A 158 1.21 -25.24 0.53
C GLY A 158 1.71 -25.38 -0.92
N THR A 159 0.86 -25.07 -1.90
CA THR A 159 1.24 -24.93 -3.33
C THR A 159 0.81 -23.54 -3.81
N PRO A 160 1.69 -22.76 -4.49
CA PRO A 160 1.33 -21.45 -5.00
C PRO A 160 0.17 -21.54 -5.99
N SER A 161 -0.87 -20.72 -5.80
CA SER A 161 -2.02 -20.65 -6.70
C SER A 161 -2.52 -19.22 -6.84
N TRP A 162 -3.09 -18.88 -8.00
CA TRP A 162 -3.66 -17.57 -8.25
C TRP A 162 -5.04 -17.44 -7.59
N ALA A 163 -5.20 -16.43 -6.74
CA ALA A 163 -6.47 -16.02 -6.17
C ALA A 163 -6.92 -14.69 -6.78
N THR A 164 -8.22 -14.55 -7.04
CA THR A 164 -8.81 -13.30 -7.55
C THR A 164 -9.22 -12.39 -6.39
N LEU A 165 -8.78 -11.14 -6.43
CA LEU A 165 -9.07 -10.09 -5.44
C LEU A 165 -10.31 -9.29 -5.82
N ASP A 166 -10.32 -8.82 -7.06
CA ASP A 166 -11.32 -7.92 -7.62
C ASP A 166 -11.20 -7.95 -9.16
N THR A 167 -11.96 -7.10 -9.82
CA THR A 167 -11.86 -6.83 -11.26
C THR A 167 -11.29 -5.43 -11.50
N TRP A 168 -10.68 -5.23 -12.65
CA TRP A 168 -10.19 -3.92 -13.07
C TRP A 168 -10.76 -3.52 -14.42
N THR A 169 -10.85 -2.21 -14.64
CA THR A 169 -11.29 -1.60 -15.89
C THR A 169 -10.24 -0.64 -16.38
N VAL A 170 -10.02 -0.62 -17.70
CA VAL A 170 -9.08 0.32 -18.33
C VAL A 170 -9.38 1.75 -17.92
N ASN A 171 -8.35 2.59 -17.91
CA ASN A 171 -8.47 4.02 -17.65
C ASN A 171 -9.13 4.36 -16.30
N THR A 172 -8.91 3.50 -15.29
CA THR A 172 -9.36 3.70 -13.91
C THR A 172 -8.16 3.61 -12.97
N TRP A 173 -8.10 4.51 -11.98
CA TRP A 173 -7.08 4.46 -10.92
C TRP A 173 -7.55 3.52 -9.80
N TYR A 174 -6.66 2.65 -9.36
CA TYR A 174 -6.86 1.75 -8.22
C TYR A 174 -5.82 2.02 -7.16
N ARG A 175 -6.26 2.25 -5.92
CA ARG A 175 -5.36 2.26 -4.76
C ARG A 175 -5.17 0.83 -4.28
N VAL A 176 -3.98 0.30 -4.46
CA VAL A 176 -3.61 -1.03 -3.96
C VAL A 176 -2.83 -0.87 -2.67
N LYS A 177 -3.13 -1.68 -1.66
CA LYS A 177 -2.36 -1.77 -0.43
C LYS A 177 -2.14 -3.21 -0.03
N VAL A 178 -0.92 -3.52 0.38
CA VAL A 178 -0.46 -4.82 0.84
C VAL A 178 0.08 -4.68 2.25
N VAL A 179 -0.41 -5.52 3.16
CA VAL A 179 0.03 -5.57 4.54
C VAL A 179 0.57 -6.96 4.85
N GLY A 180 1.86 -7.08 5.10
CA GLY A 180 2.45 -8.29 5.65
C GLY A 180 2.26 -8.34 7.15
N THR A 181 1.77 -9.46 7.66
CA THR A 181 1.61 -9.72 9.09
C THR A 181 2.36 -11.00 9.48
N ALA A 182 2.51 -11.25 10.78
CA ALA A 182 3.12 -12.47 11.30
C ALA A 182 2.49 -13.76 10.74
N SER A 183 1.20 -13.75 10.38
CA SER A 183 0.48 -14.95 9.96
C SER A 183 0.07 -14.98 8.49
N ASN A 184 -0.05 -13.82 7.82
CA ASN A 184 -0.64 -13.72 6.49
C ASN A 184 -0.26 -12.42 5.79
N ILE A 185 -0.67 -12.30 4.53
CA ILE A 185 -0.62 -11.08 3.74
C ILE A 185 -2.05 -10.64 3.44
N GLN A 186 -2.35 -9.37 3.69
CA GLN A 186 -3.66 -8.77 3.45
C GLN A 186 -3.58 -7.81 2.26
N TYR A 187 -4.53 -7.92 1.35
CA TYR A 187 -4.59 -7.14 0.12
C TYR A 187 -5.85 -6.29 0.09
N PHE A 188 -5.67 -4.99 -0.11
CA PHE A 188 -6.75 -4.02 -0.15
C PHE A 188 -6.79 -3.36 -1.53
N ILE A 189 -8.01 -3.22 -2.06
CA ILE A 189 -8.30 -2.45 -3.27
C ILE A 189 -9.21 -1.31 -2.86
N ASN A 190 -8.83 -0.08 -3.19
CA ASN A 190 -9.57 1.15 -2.83
C ASN A 190 -9.94 1.19 -1.33
N ASP A 191 -8.95 0.92 -0.49
CA ASP A 191 -9.04 0.86 0.98
C ASP A 191 -9.99 -0.20 1.56
N THR A 192 -10.54 -1.09 0.74
CA THR A 192 -11.35 -2.23 1.18
C THR A 192 -10.51 -3.49 1.14
N LEU A 193 -10.48 -4.26 2.24
CA LEU A 193 -9.83 -5.58 2.25
C LEU A 193 -10.53 -6.46 1.19
N ALA A 194 -9.77 -6.88 0.19
CA ALA A 194 -10.22 -7.73 -0.90
C ALA A 194 -9.84 -9.19 -0.66
N TYR A 195 -8.65 -9.45 -0.11
CA TYR A 195 -8.15 -10.81 0.08
C TYR A 195 -7.18 -10.93 1.25
N THR A 196 -7.10 -12.12 1.85
CA THR A 196 -6.04 -12.49 2.81
C THR A 196 -5.43 -13.81 2.36
N GLY A 197 -4.14 -13.79 2.02
CA GLY A 197 -3.38 -14.94 1.56
C GLY A 197 -2.27 -15.34 2.52
N GLY A 198 -1.67 -16.50 2.29
CA GLY A 198 -0.47 -16.96 2.96
C GLY A 198 0.79 -16.33 2.37
N HIS A 199 1.86 -16.30 3.16
CA HIS A 199 3.18 -15.88 2.70
C HIS A 199 3.69 -16.77 1.57
N LEU A 200 4.23 -16.16 0.50
CA LEU A 200 4.80 -16.90 -0.64
C LEU A 200 6.09 -17.67 -0.32
N SER A 201 6.67 -17.44 0.86
CA SER A 201 7.82 -18.17 1.37
C SER A 201 7.52 -18.69 2.78
N ALA A 202 7.98 -19.90 3.08
CA ALA A 202 7.78 -20.56 4.37
C ALA A 202 8.63 -19.93 5.50
N THR A 203 9.64 -19.12 5.17
CA THR A 203 10.48 -18.39 6.13
C THR A 203 10.28 -16.88 5.97
N PRO A 204 10.32 -16.11 7.09
CA PRO A 204 10.29 -14.66 7.04
C PRO A 204 11.36 -14.17 6.05
N THR A 205 10.89 -13.57 4.97
CA THR A 205 11.74 -13.13 3.88
C THR A 205 11.98 -11.64 4.07
N ILE A 206 13.25 -11.24 4.04
CA ILE A 206 13.59 -9.83 3.98
C ILE A 206 13.33 -9.36 2.55
N LEU A 207 12.41 -8.42 2.36
CA LEU A 207 12.14 -7.79 1.07
C LEU A 207 13.06 -6.59 0.92
N ASN A 208 13.78 -6.49 -0.18
CA ASN A 208 14.78 -5.44 -0.41
C ASN A 208 14.59 -4.69 -1.74
N ARG A 209 13.57 -5.06 -2.52
CA ARG A 209 13.24 -4.40 -3.78
C ARG A 209 11.75 -4.52 -4.09
N VAL A 210 11.19 -3.49 -4.70
CA VAL A 210 9.86 -3.53 -5.33
C VAL A 210 10.00 -3.37 -6.84
N ASP A 211 9.23 -4.12 -7.60
CA ASP A 211 9.22 -4.09 -9.05
C ASP A 211 7.82 -3.78 -9.56
N PHE A 212 7.74 -2.94 -10.58
CA PHE A 212 6.55 -2.67 -11.38
C PHE A 212 6.85 -3.10 -12.81
N LEU A 213 6.25 -4.19 -13.23
CA LEU A 213 6.51 -4.88 -14.47
C LEU A 213 5.24 -4.95 -15.31
N ARG A 214 5.40 -5.11 -16.61
CA ARG A 214 4.34 -5.51 -17.51
C ARG A 214 4.89 -6.31 -18.66
N ASP A 215 4.08 -7.13 -19.31
CA ASP A 215 4.43 -7.58 -20.66
C ASP A 215 4.44 -6.40 -21.65
N ASN A 216 5.04 -6.57 -22.81
CA ASN A 216 5.21 -5.49 -23.78
C ASN A 216 4.11 -5.48 -24.86
N TYR A 217 2.86 -5.78 -24.46
CA TYR A 217 1.70 -5.62 -25.33
C TYR A 217 1.25 -4.14 -25.39
N GLU A 218 0.14 -3.87 -26.07
CA GLU A 218 -0.43 -2.52 -26.16
C GLU A 218 -0.83 -1.97 -24.79
N GLY A 219 -1.03 -0.66 -24.74
CA GLY A 219 -1.33 0.06 -23.50
C GLY A 219 -0.10 0.50 -22.72
N ASP A 220 -0.38 1.35 -21.73
CA ASP A 220 0.57 1.97 -20.84
C ASP A 220 0.15 1.69 -19.39
N GLY A 221 1.13 1.45 -18.52
CA GLY A 221 0.92 1.40 -17.08
C GLY A 221 1.38 2.71 -16.41
N TYR A 222 0.54 3.29 -15.56
CA TYR A 222 0.90 4.46 -14.74
C TYR A 222 0.88 4.07 -13.27
N ILE A 223 1.88 4.55 -12.53
CA ILE A 223 2.03 4.31 -11.09
C ILE A 223 2.28 5.63 -10.37
N ASP A 224 1.63 5.82 -9.23
CA ASP A 224 1.78 7.02 -8.40
C ASP A 224 1.62 6.70 -6.90
N ARG A 225 2.00 7.67 -6.04
CA ARG A 225 1.85 7.66 -4.57
C ARG A 225 2.28 6.36 -3.90
N ILE A 226 3.45 5.83 -4.29
CA ILE A 226 4.00 4.63 -3.67
C ILE A 226 4.37 4.96 -2.23
N ALA A 227 3.74 4.28 -1.27
CA ALA A 227 3.99 4.47 0.15
C ALA A 227 4.53 3.16 0.76
N ILE A 228 5.63 3.25 1.49
CA ILE A 228 6.28 2.11 2.16
C ILE A 228 6.30 2.42 3.66
N ASN A 229 5.66 1.57 4.46
CA ASN A 229 5.43 1.71 5.91
C ASN A 229 4.87 3.07 6.37
N ASN A 230 4.40 3.87 5.43
CA ASN A 230 3.87 5.22 5.65
C ASN A 230 2.39 5.17 6.04
N GLU A 231 1.69 4.13 5.60
CA GLU A 231 0.35 3.85 6.07
C GLU A 231 0.45 2.85 7.20
N ALA A 232 0.00 3.24 8.40
CA ALA A 232 -0.13 2.28 9.48
C ALA A 232 -1.02 1.12 8.99
N ALA A 233 -0.63 -0.12 9.31
CA ALA A 233 -1.49 -1.28 9.24
C ALA A 233 -2.67 -1.08 10.21
N LEU A 234 -3.64 -0.26 9.81
CA LEU A 234 -4.93 -0.18 10.45
C LEU A 234 -5.62 -1.49 10.12
N SER A 235 -5.44 -2.43 11.05
CA SER A 235 -6.08 -3.74 11.13
C SER A 235 -7.44 -3.73 10.43
N VAL A 236 -7.54 -4.64 9.48
CA VAL A 236 -8.70 -5.08 8.73
C VAL A 236 -10.04 -4.76 9.39
N LYS A 237 -10.89 -4.14 8.57
CA LYS A 237 -12.34 -4.20 8.61
C LYS A 237 -12.80 -5.63 8.94
N GLU A 238 -13.02 -5.91 10.23
CA GLU A 238 -13.83 -7.06 10.66
C GLU A 238 -15.15 -6.99 9.91
N THR A 239 -15.49 -8.12 9.29
CA THR A 239 -16.47 -8.34 8.23
C THR A 239 -17.77 -7.55 8.38
N VAL A 240 -18.24 -7.06 7.23
CA VAL A 240 -19.58 -6.50 7.00
C VAL A 240 -20.65 -7.45 7.59
N GLY A 241 -21.21 -7.06 8.72
CA GLY A 241 -22.64 -7.20 8.97
C GLY A 241 -23.29 -5.86 8.66
N ASN A 242 -23.96 -5.78 7.51
CA ASN A 242 -24.88 -4.73 7.04
C ASN A 242 -24.81 -3.34 7.71
N ASP A 243 -24.50 -2.35 6.86
CA ASP A 243 -24.89 -0.94 6.88
C ASP A 243 -25.64 -0.37 8.10
N THR A 244 -25.18 0.83 8.50
CA THR A 244 -25.93 1.99 9.07
C THR A 244 -26.07 2.25 10.58
N ALA A 245 -25.63 1.40 11.50
CA ALA A 245 -25.95 1.68 12.91
C ALA A 245 -25.19 2.85 13.58
N ILE A 246 -23.96 3.21 13.16
CA ILE A 246 -23.14 4.23 13.85
C ILE A 246 -22.87 5.47 12.98
N ALA A 247 -23.39 6.62 13.42
CA ALA A 247 -23.16 7.93 12.81
C ALA A 247 -22.55 8.91 13.81
N ILE A 248 -21.79 9.89 13.31
CA ILE A 248 -21.23 10.98 14.12
C ILE A 248 -21.70 12.34 13.60
N TYR A 249 -22.06 13.26 14.50
CA TYR A 249 -22.57 14.58 14.14
C TYR A 249 -22.39 15.59 15.29
N PRO A 250 -22.41 16.90 15.02
CA PRO A 250 -22.28 17.48 13.70
C PRO A 250 -20.88 17.22 13.12
N ASN A 251 -20.78 17.18 11.80
CA ASN A 251 -19.51 17.20 11.10
C ASN A 251 -19.64 18.18 9.93
N PRO A 252 -18.93 19.34 9.93
CA PRO A 252 -17.93 19.77 10.90
C PRO A 252 -18.47 20.10 12.31
N THR A 253 -17.61 20.02 13.34
CA THR A 253 -17.93 20.35 14.74
C THR A 253 -17.00 21.41 15.33
N THR A 254 -17.44 22.10 16.38
CA THR A 254 -16.64 23.04 17.18
C THR A 254 -16.29 22.46 18.54
N ASP A 255 -17.26 22.00 19.33
CA ASP A 255 -17.02 21.71 20.75
C ASP A 255 -17.37 20.28 21.14
N MET A 256 -18.45 19.75 20.55
CA MET A 256 -19.01 18.45 20.93
C MET A 256 -19.30 17.61 19.69
N LEU A 257 -18.93 16.33 19.75
CA LEU A 257 -19.28 15.33 18.76
C LEU A 257 -20.23 14.31 19.39
N TYR A 258 -21.37 14.07 18.75
CA TYR A 258 -22.41 13.13 19.15
C TYR A 258 -22.31 11.86 18.31
N ILE A 259 -22.58 10.72 18.93
CA ILE A 259 -22.56 9.40 18.32
C ILE A 259 -23.99 8.86 18.31
N SER A 260 -24.61 8.72 17.14
CA SER A 260 -25.82 7.90 17.00
C SER A 260 -25.39 6.45 16.88
N SER A 261 -25.94 5.58 17.71
CA SER A 261 -25.66 4.15 17.69
C SER A 261 -26.88 3.38 18.20
N ASP A 262 -27.30 2.35 17.49
CA ASP A 262 -28.31 1.39 17.96
C ASP A 262 -27.77 0.49 19.10
N GLU A 263 -26.45 0.49 19.30
CA GLU A 263 -25.76 -0.26 20.33
C GLU A 263 -25.11 0.65 21.36
N LYS A 264 -24.96 0.16 22.59
CA LYS A 264 -24.23 0.88 23.63
C LYS A 264 -22.76 1.07 23.24
N VAL A 265 -22.33 2.32 23.19
CA VAL A 265 -20.93 2.69 22.99
C VAL A 265 -20.12 2.33 24.24
N SER A 266 -19.08 1.53 24.07
CA SER A 266 -18.19 1.07 25.14
C SER A 266 -16.90 1.90 25.25
N GLY A 267 -16.56 2.65 24.22
CA GLY A 267 -15.40 3.55 24.24
C GLY A 267 -15.19 4.29 22.93
N VAL A 268 -14.39 5.34 22.99
CA VAL A 268 -13.96 6.12 21.81
C VAL A 268 -12.47 6.40 21.89
N VAL A 269 -11.83 6.51 20.73
CA VAL A 269 -10.46 6.99 20.59
C VAL A 269 -10.42 7.97 19.44
N ILE A 270 -9.75 9.11 19.61
CA ILE A 270 -9.52 10.09 18.56
C ILE A 270 -8.05 10.08 18.17
N PHE A 271 -7.77 10.18 16.88
CA PHE A 271 -6.44 10.35 16.30
C PHE A 271 -6.43 11.61 15.42
N ASP A 272 -5.33 12.37 15.46
CA ASP A 272 -5.06 13.36 14.42
C ASP A 272 -4.54 12.68 13.13
N MET A 273 -4.37 13.46 12.05
CA MET A 273 -3.92 12.91 10.76
C MET A 273 -2.48 12.38 10.78
N THR A 274 -1.69 12.67 11.82
CA THR A 274 -0.34 12.11 11.98
C THR A 274 -0.34 10.84 12.84
N GLY A 275 -1.53 10.37 13.26
CA GLY A 275 -1.71 9.14 14.03
C GLY A 275 -1.50 9.33 15.54
N ARG A 276 -1.30 10.56 16.02
CA ARG A 276 -1.17 10.83 17.46
C ARG A 276 -2.55 10.70 18.12
N ARG A 277 -2.61 9.88 19.17
CA ARG A 277 -3.81 9.70 19.98
C ARG A 277 -4.12 10.99 20.74
N MET A 278 -5.34 11.48 20.57
CA MET A 278 -5.87 12.63 21.29
C MET A 278 -6.68 12.15 22.49
N ASN A 279 -6.77 13.00 23.51
CA ASN A 279 -7.66 12.74 24.64
C ASN A 279 -9.10 12.78 24.14
N ALA A 280 -9.91 11.83 24.60
CA ALA A 280 -11.30 11.72 24.21
C ALA A 280 -12.10 11.23 25.41
N ASP A 281 -12.90 12.15 25.97
CA ASP A 281 -13.76 11.84 27.10
C ASP A 281 -15.15 11.49 26.57
N LEU A 282 -15.45 10.18 26.58
CA LEU A 282 -16.79 9.68 26.28
C LEU A 282 -17.67 9.84 27.51
N LYS A 283 -18.73 10.65 27.38
CA LYS A 283 -19.82 10.68 28.34
C LYS A 283 -21.11 10.32 27.61
N GLU A 284 -21.66 9.16 27.94
CA GLU A 284 -22.76 8.54 27.21
C GLU A 284 -22.40 8.33 25.74
N ASN A 285 -22.98 9.12 24.84
CA ASN A 285 -22.72 9.11 23.40
C ASN A 285 -22.16 10.46 22.91
N GLN A 286 -21.53 11.22 23.81
CA GLN A 286 -20.97 12.54 23.53
C GLN A 286 -19.47 12.54 23.80
N VAL A 287 -18.73 13.23 22.93
CA VAL A 287 -17.29 13.39 23.04
C VAL A 287 -16.95 14.86 22.98
N ASN A 288 -16.26 15.36 24.00
CA ASN A 288 -15.77 16.73 24.02
C ASN A 288 -14.51 16.84 23.15
N VAL A 289 -14.56 17.70 22.14
CA VAL A 289 -13.49 17.95 21.17
C VAL A 289 -13.03 19.41 21.17
N ASN A 290 -13.45 20.23 22.14
CA ASN A 290 -13.12 21.65 22.22
C ASN A 290 -11.61 21.92 22.33
N HIS A 291 -10.87 20.99 22.93
CA HIS A 291 -9.45 21.06 23.19
C HIS A 291 -8.61 20.68 21.97
N LEU A 292 -9.25 20.17 20.91
CA LEU A 292 -8.57 19.85 19.65
C LEU A 292 -8.36 21.12 18.83
N GLU A 293 -7.22 21.22 18.18
CA GLU A 293 -6.95 22.28 17.21
C GLU A 293 -7.81 22.11 15.95
N LYS A 294 -7.92 23.16 15.14
CA LYS A 294 -8.66 23.10 13.88
C LYS A 294 -7.99 22.11 12.94
N GLY A 295 -8.74 21.17 12.39
CA GLY A 295 -8.15 20.15 11.53
C GLY A 295 -9.03 18.94 11.25
N ASN A 296 -8.44 17.96 10.58
CA ASN A 296 -9.05 16.67 10.29
C ASN A 296 -8.68 15.66 11.38
N TYR A 297 -9.64 14.85 11.80
CA TYR A 297 -9.45 13.82 12.83
C TYR A 297 -10.18 12.54 12.45
N ILE A 298 -9.71 11.42 12.99
CA ILE A 298 -10.38 10.12 12.91
C ILE A 298 -10.84 9.76 14.32
N ILE A 299 -12.14 9.46 14.47
CA ILE A 299 -12.69 8.88 15.70
C ILE A 299 -13.01 7.40 15.46
N THR A 300 -12.52 6.54 16.35
CA THR A 300 -12.89 5.13 16.42
C THR A 300 -13.85 4.91 17.57
N VAL A 301 -15.06 4.45 17.26
CA VAL A 301 -16.13 4.12 18.21
C VAL A 301 -16.12 2.62 18.45
N SER A 302 -16.06 2.20 19.70
CA SER A 302 -16.15 0.79 20.10
C SER A 302 -17.54 0.48 20.64
N THR A 303 -18.12 -0.63 20.22
CA THR A 303 -19.38 -1.20 20.73
C THR A 303 -19.20 -2.70 21.00
N LYS A 304 -20.24 -3.36 21.51
CA LYS A 304 -20.23 -4.83 21.64
C LYS A 304 -20.15 -5.56 20.29
N LYS A 305 -20.63 -4.94 19.21
CA LYS A 305 -20.62 -5.54 17.86
C LYS A 305 -19.32 -5.32 17.10
N GLY A 306 -18.42 -4.48 17.61
CA GLY A 306 -17.15 -4.18 16.98
C GLY A 306 -16.78 -2.71 17.05
N LYS A 307 -15.74 -2.35 16.30
CA LYS A 307 -15.21 -0.98 16.23
C LYS A 307 -15.50 -0.37 14.86
N VAL A 308 -15.88 0.90 14.83
CA VAL A 308 -16.15 1.67 13.61
C VAL A 308 -15.36 2.96 13.64
N SER A 309 -14.60 3.24 12.58
CA SER A 309 -13.84 4.49 12.43
C SER A 309 -14.56 5.46 11.49
N LYS A 310 -14.62 6.74 11.85
CA LYS A 310 -15.22 7.83 11.06
C LYS A 310 -14.31 9.05 11.07
N LYS A 311 -14.24 9.77 9.95
CA LYS A 311 -13.51 11.04 9.84
C LYS A 311 -14.42 12.22 10.21
N PHE A 312 -13.90 13.21 10.93
CA PHE A 312 -14.59 14.48 11.18
C PHE A 312 -13.66 15.69 11.09
N ILE A 313 -14.26 16.86 10.91
CA ILE A 313 -13.58 18.15 10.78
C ILE A 313 -13.86 19.00 12.03
N LYS A 314 -12.80 19.44 12.71
CA LYS A 314 -12.84 20.41 13.81
C LYS A 314 -12.62 21.83 13.26
N LYS A 315 -13.58 22.73 13.52
CA LYS A 315 -13.54 24.14 13.13
C LYS A 315 -12.90 25.06 14.15
#